data_AF-A0A349X5G6-F1
#
_entry.id   AF-A0A349X5G6-F1
#
_cell.length_a   1.000
_cell.length_b   1.000
_cell.length_c   1.000
_cell.angle_alpha   90.00
_cell.angle_beta   90.00
_cell.angle_gamma   90.00
#
_symmetry.space_group_name_H-M   'P 1'
#
loop_
_entity.id
_entity.type
_entity.pdbx_description
1 polymer ?
#
loop_
_entity_poly.entity_id
_entity_poly.type
_entity_poly.pdbx_seq_one_letter_code
_entity_poly.pdbx_strand_id
1 'polypeptide(L)'
;MKIFRLIVVLLLAGSVSACGVDKFFIERAVNKVDSDIINQLEDFATLTAEQEAHAKAIAETTQVLVRRNMLPQVSDLIELVALDIETQGTLKQETYDTVVNFFYKPFPLSENKPLVSEVARFFYEMSPEQDSEVLEQLLENHQRRKEDRDERDLEDQKDGIAKTLQTIFKGMDVGRSRDQLDDMRNILDDRIDLAQETEDHYLKVNQAFIALSKDKGDSLSAYTERYTAAWQMLEAGANSAHPVKFKQNADNGYKAINHLFATLDAEERVRAAKVIREYEQFFMELANQES
;
A
#
# COMPACT_ATOMS: atom_id res chain seq x y z
N MET A 1 11.15 12.95 15.96
CA MET A 1 12.50 12.46 15.57
C MET A 1 12.63 10.93 15.44
N LYS A 2 11.62 10.13 15.80
CA LYS A 2 11.50 8.68 15.52
C LYS A 2 10.08 8.28 15.06
N ILE A 3 9.24 9.26 14.66
CA ILE A 3 7.88 9.07 14.09
C ILE A 3 7.93 8.16 12.83
N PHE A 4 9.14 8.04 12.28
CA PHE A 4 9.58 7.27 11.12
C PHE A 4 10.69 6.27 11.45
N ARG A 5 10.86 5.86 12.71
CA ARG A 5 11.25 4.46 12.94
C ARG A 5 9.99 3.66 12.57
N LEU A 6 9.56 3.73 11.31
CA LEU A 6 9.93 2.79 10.27
C LEU A 6 9.07 1.58 10.61
N ILE A 7 7.81 1.60 10.14
CA ILE A 7 6.71 0.66 10.40
C ILE A 7 7.15 -0.77 10.07
N VAL A 8 8.01 -1.38 10.89
CA VAL A 8 8.67 -2.69 10.74
C VAL A 8 8.74 -3.24 9.31
N VAL A 9 9.34 -2.64 8.30
CA VAL A 9 9.66 -1.27 7.93
C VAL A 9 9.11 -1.27 6.52
N LEU A 10 7.84 -0.91 6.49
CA LEU A 10 6.85 -1.27 5.49
C LEU A 10 6.59 -2.78 5.44
N LEU A 11 6.37 -3.41 6.61
CA LEU A 11 6.06 -4.85 6.78
C LEU A 11 6.86 -5.77 5.85
N LEU A 12 8.12 -5.38 5.74
CA LEU A 12 9.20 -6.00 5.00
C LEU A 12 9.14 -5.80 3.48
N ALA A 13 8.94 -4.53 3.12
CA ALA A 13 9.05 -3.95 1.79
C ALA A 13 8.15 -4.65 0.77
N GLY A 14 6.88 -4.86 1.14
CA GLY A 14 5.89 -5.51 0.29
C GLY A 14 6.41 -6.78 -0.39
N SER A 15 7.10 -7.67 0.33
CA SER A 15 7.59 -8.93 -0.26
C SER A 15 8.60 -8.74 -1.41
N VAL A 16 9.26 -7.59 -1.44
CA VAL A 16 10.43 -7.24 -2.26
C VAL A 16 10.19 -7.24 -3.78
N SER A 17 9.28 -6.39 -4.27
CA SER A 17 8.99 -6.06 -5.69
C SER A 17 7.78 -6.76 -6.33
N ALA A 18 6.61 -6.21 -6.11
CA ALA A 18 5.50 -6.33 -7.03
C ALA A 18 4.51 -5.21 -6.71
N CYS A 19 4.83 -3.99 -7.16
CA CYS A 19 3.81 -3.02 -7.57
C CYS A 19 3.14 -2.21 -6.45
N GLY A 20 3.69 -1.01 -6.21
CA GLY A 20 2.95 0.24 -6.08
C GLY A 20 1.83 0.44 -5.03
N VAL A 21 1.59 -0.51 -4.11
CA VAL A 21 0.53 -0.39 -3.07
C VAL A 21 1.03 0.31 -1.79
N ASP A 22 2.34 0.44 -1.62
CA ASP A 22 3.00 1.00 -0.44
C ASP A 22 2.56 2.45 -0.13
N LYS A 23 2.58 3.33 -1.13
CA LYS A 23 2.28 4.74 -0.91
C LYS A 23 0.84 4.98 -0.41
N PHE A 24 -0.11 4.20 -0.91
CA PHE A 24 -1.53 4.35 -0.59
C PHE A 24 -1.88 3.97 0.86
N PHE A 25 -1.28 2.90 1.40
CA PHE A 25 -1.60 2.42 2.75
C PHE A 25 -0.84 3.19 3.84
N ILE A 26 0.40 3.59 3.59
CA ILE A 26 1.31 4.11 4.61
C ILE A 26 1.05 5.60 4.89
N GLU A 27 0.79 6.41 3.87
CA GLU A 27 0.42 7.82 4.05
C GLU A 27 -0.98 7.94 4.70
N ARG A 28 -1.90 7.01 4.40
CA ARG A 28 -3.28 7.02 4.91
C ARG A 28 -3.50 6.32 6.25
N ALA A 29 -2.55 5.58 6.79
CA ALA A 29 -2.75 4.87 8.07
C ALA A 29 -2.37 5.70 9.31
N VAL A 30 -1.54 6.73 9.15
CA VAL A 30 -0.87 7.38 10.30
C VAL A 30 -1.00 8.89 10.22
N ASN A 31 -2.02 9.42 10.90
CA ASN A 31 -2.25 10.85 11.19
C ASN A 31 -2.14 11.78 9.97
N LYS A 32 -3.27 11.93 9.25
CA LYS A 32 -3.65 13.01 8.28
C LYS A 32 -4.58 12.53 7.17
N VAL A 33 -5.17 11.34 7.29
CA VAL A 33 -6.13 10.75 6.32
C VAL A 33 -7.13 11.79 5.80
N ASP A 34 -7.65 12.63 6.69
CA ASP A 34 -8.64 13.63 6.33
C ASP A 34 -8.04 14.76 5.50
N SER A 35 -6.92 15.32 5.94
CA SER A 35 -6.20 16.35 5.21
C SER A 35 -5.70 15.85 3.86
N ASP A 36 -5.23 14.60 3.76
CA ASP A 36 -4.67 14.07 2.53
C ASP A 36 -5.75 13.64 1.52
N ILE A 37 -6.90 13.15 1.98
CA ILE A 37 -8.06 12.92 1.10
C ILE A 37 -8.59 14.25 0.58
N ILE A 38 -8.74 15.25 1.45
CA ILE A 38 -9.20 16.58 1.04
C ILE A 38 -8.20 17.23 0.09
N ASN A 39 -6.90 17.25 0.44
CA ASN A 39 -5.84 17.78 -0.44
C ASN A 39 -5.82 17.05 -1.78
N GLN A 40 -5.95 15.72 -1.82
CA GLN A 40 -6.00 14.98 -3.07
C GLN A 40 -7.22 15.36 -3.91
N LEU A 41 -8.39 15.53 -3.29
CA LEU A 41 -9.60 15.95 -4.01
C LEU A 41 -9.50 17.40 -4.50
N GLU A 42 -8.88 18.28 -3.72
CA GLU A 42 -8.56 19.67 -4.11
C GLU A 42 -7.49 19.75 -5.21
N ASP A 43 -6.54 18.81 -5.24
CA ASP A 43 -5.56 18.67 -6.34
C ASP A 43 -6.25 18.28 -7.66
N PHE A 44 -7.39 17.57 -7.59
CA PHE A 44 -8.13 17.14 -8.77
C PHE A 44 -9.07 18.20 -9.34
N ALA A 45 -9.68 19.02 -8.49
CA ALA A 45 -10.56 20.11 -8.92
C ALA A 45 -10.78 21.15 -7.83
N THR A 46 -11.13 22.37 -8.23
CA THR A 46 -11.59 23.40 -7.29
C THR A 46 -12.96 23.01 -6.72
N LEU A 47 -13.05 22.81 -5.40
CA LEU A 47 -14.27 22.36 -4.73
C LEU A 47 -15.14 23.53 -4.25
N THR A 48 -16.45 23.31 -4.21
CA THR A 48 -17.39 24.21 -3.49
C THR A 48 -17.41 23.88 -2.00
N ALA A 49 -17.90 24.81 -1.15
CA ALA A 49 -18.00 24.56 0.29
C ALA A 49 -18.87 23.33 0.66
N GLU A 50 -19.90 23.03 -0.14
CA GLU A 50 -20.72 21.82 0.06
C GLU A 50 -19.95 20.55 -0.32
N GLN A 51 -19.17 20.58 -1.41
CA GLN A 51 -18.30 19.49 -1.81
C GLN A 51 -17.14 19.28 -0.83
N GLU A 52 -16.54 20.35 -0.29
CA GLU A 52 -15.54 20.26 0.78
C GLU A 52 -16.11 19.59 2.04
N ALA A 53 -17.33 19.95 2.44
CA ALA A 53 -18.01 19.31 3.57
C ALA A 53 -18.28 17.82 3.30
N HIS A 54 -18.65 17.45 2.07
CA HIS A 54 -18.86 16.06 1.67
C HIS A 54 -17.54 15.27 1.63
N ALA A 55 -16.49 15.83 1.05
CA ALA A 55 -15.14 15.28 1.05
C ALA A 55 -14.64 15.03 2.48
N LYS A 56 -14.89 15.96 3.39
CA LYS A 56 -14.56 15.82 4.81
C LYS A 56 -15.31 14.65 5.46
N ALA A 57 -16.60 14.47 5.18
CA ALA A 57 -17.37 13.35 5.71
C ALA A 57 -16.87 11.98 5.18
N ILE A 58 -16.45 11.92 3.91
CA ILE A 58 -15.80 10.74 3.32
C ILE A 58 -14.47 10.44 4.04
N ALA A 59 -13.67 11.49 4.27
CA ALA A 59 -12.42 11.42 5.00
C ALA A 59 -12.59 10.87 6.42
N GLU A 60 -13.49 11.46 7.21
CA GLU A 60 -13.80 11.04 8.58
C GLU A 60 -14.28 9.57 8.61
N THR A 61 -15.16 9.18 7.70
CA THR A 61 -15.62 7.79 7.58
C THR A 61 -14.47 6.83 7.27
N THR A 62 -13.60 7.21 6.34
CA THR A 62 -12.41 6.42 5.97
C THR A 62 -11.46 6.29 7.16
N GLN A 63 -11.22 7.37 7.90
CA GLN A 63 -10.37 7.37 9.09
C GLN A 63 -10.92 6.43 10.16
N VAL A 64 -12.23 6.48 10.44
CA VAL A 64 -12.86 5.59 11.42
C VAL A 64 -12.69 4.13 11.01
N LEU A 65 -12.84 3.80 9.72
CA LEU A 65 -12.65 2.44 9.23
C LEU A 65 -11.21 1.98 9.39
N VAL A 66 -10.24 2.81 9.04
CA VAL A 66 -8.82 2.49 9.20
C VAL A 66 -8.49 2.27 10.68
N ARG A 67 -8.88 3.20 11.56
CA ARG A 67 -8.60 3.09 13.00
C ARG A 67 -9.24 1.88 13.66
N ARG A 68 -10.52 1.62 13.38
CA ARG A 68 -11.29 0.57 14.07
C ARG A 68 -11.08 -0.82 13.50
N ASN A 69 -10.81 -0.94 12.19
CA ASN A 69 -10.76 -2.25 11.54
C ASN A 69 -9.34 -2.63 11.12
N MET A 70 -8.51 -1.68 10.67
CA MET A 70 -7.20 -1.99 10.08
C MET A 70 -6.06 -1.93 11.08
N LEU A 71 -5.98 -0.89 11.89
CA LEU A 71 -4.89 -0.77 12.86
C LEU A 71 -4.81 -1.96 13.84
N PRO A 72 -5.93 -2.53 14.34
CA PRO A 72 -5.87 -3.73 15.17
C PRO A 72 -5.32 -4.95 14.43
N GLN A 73 -5.75 -5.18 13.18
CA GLN A 73 -5.23 -6.31 12.38
C GLN A 73 -3.73 -6.16 12.08
N VAL A 74 -3.26 -4.93 11.81
CA VAL A 74 -1.83 -4.64 11.65
C VAL A 74 -1.07 -4.94 12.95
N SER A 75 -1.66 -4.61 14.10
CA SER A 75 -1.11 -4.92 15.43
C SER A 75 -0.90 -6.43 15.60
N ASP A 76 -1.92 -7.23 15.32
CA ASP A 76 -1.87 -8.70 15.42
C ASP A 76 -0.75 -9.29 14.54
N LEU A 77 -0.59 -8.77 13.31
CA LEU A 77 0.47 -9.22 12.39
C LEU A 77 1.88 -8.87 12.89
N ILE A 78 2.04 -7.70 13.51
CA ILE A 78 3.31 -7.26 14.09
C ILE A 78 3.70 -8.18 15.25
N GLU A 79 2.74 -8.58 16.08
CA GLU A 79 2.97 -9.53 17.18
C GLU A 79 3.48 -10.88 16.66
N LEU A 80 2.84 -11.43 15.62
CA LEU A 80 3.26 -12.70 14.99
C LEU A 80 4.69 -12.62 14.45
N VAL A 81 5.03 -11.54 13.76
CA VAL A 81 6.39 -11.30 13.22
C VAL A 81 7.41 -11.22 14.35
N ALA A 82 7.12 -10.47 15.42
CA ALA A 82 8.02 -10.35 16.58
C ALA A 82 8.29 -11.70 17.24
N LEU A 83 7.23 -12.50 17.44
CA LEU A 83 7.31 -13.81 18.07
C LEU A 83 8.17 -14.78 17.27
N ASP A 84 7.98 -14.82 15.95
CA ASP A 84 8.78 -15.66 15.06
C ASP A 84 10.26 -15.26 15.09
N ILE A 85 10.58 -13.96 15.00
CA ILE A 85 11.97 -13.50 15.04
C ILE A 85 12.64 -13.83 16.38
N GLU A 86 11.94 -13.61 17.51
CA GLU A 86 12.50 -13.85 18.84
C GLU A 86 12.77 -15.33 19.11
N THR A 87 11.84 -16.22 18.72
CA THR A 87 11.89 -17.63 19.12
C THR A 87 12.80 -18.48 18.24
N GLN A 88 12.85 -18.21 16.94
CA GLN A 88 13.53 -19.06 15.95
C GLN A 88 14.53 -18.28 15.10
N GLY A 89 14.53 -16.94 15.14
CA GLY A 89 15.45 -16.12 14.36
C GLY A 89 15.13 -16.06 12.87
N THR A 90 13.92 -16.45 12.47
CA THR A 90 13.39 -16.46 11.10
C THR A 90 11.87 -16.29 11.12
N LEU A 91 11.26 -15.93 10.00
CA LEU A 91 9.81 -15.91 9.81
C LEU A 91 9.27 -17.26 9.35
N LYS A 92 8.15 -17.73 9.90
CA LYS A 92 7.40 -18.86 9.32
C LYS A 92 6.80 -18.44 7.99
N GLN A 93 6.69 -19.40 7.08
CA GLN A 93 6.00 -19.19 5.80
C GLN A 93 4.55 -18.73 6.03
N GLU A 94 3.84 -19.33 6.99
CA GLU A 94 2.44 -18.96 7.29
C GLU A 94 2.31 -17.49 7.76
N THR A 95 3.19 -17.06 8.67
CA THR A 95 3.25 -15.66 9.11
C THR A 95 3.54 -14.73 7.93
N TYR A 96 4.51 -15.11 7.09
CA TYR A 96 4.87 -14.35 5.89
C TYR A 96 3.70 -14.24 4.92
N ASP A 97 3.09 -15.35 4.52
CA ASP A 97 1.96 -15.40 3.60
C ASP A 97 0.77 -14.59 4.12
N THR A 98 0.53 -14.62 5.44
CA THR A 98 -0.53 -13.82 6.06
C THR A 98 -0.25 -12.32 5.93
N VAL A 99 1.00 -11.89 6.20
CA VAL A 99 1.44 -10.51 6.01
C VAL A 99 1.34 -10.10 4.53
N VAL A 100 1.89 -10.89 3.62
CA VAL A 100 1.84 -10.62 2.17
C VAL A 100 0.38 -10.49 1.71
N ASN A 101 -0.47 -11.45 2.04
CA ASN A 101 -1.86 -11.39 1.65
C ASN A 101 -2.59 -10.22 2.30
N PHE A 102 -2.27 -9.81 3.52
CA PHE A 102 -2.88 -8.62 4.12
C PHE A 102 -2.57 -7.33 3.35
N PHE A 103 -1.32 -7.15 2.89
CA PHE A 103 -0.91 -5.95 2.16
C PHE A 103 -1.31 -5.96 0.68
N TYR A 104 -1.44 -7.13 0.07
CA TYR A 104 -1.87 -7.29 -1.31
C TYR A 104 -3.37 -7.57 -1.46
N LYS A 105 -4.05 -7.89 -0.37
CA LYS A 105 -5.49 -7.83 -0.33
C LYS A 105 -5.83 -6.35 -0.28
N PRO A 106 -6.58 -5.83 -1.26
CA PRO A 106 -7.16 -4.51 -1.10
C PRO A 106 -7.90 -4.50 0.24
N PHE A 107 -7.70 -3.47 1.07
CA PHE A 107 -8.71 -3.22 2.07
C PHE A 107 -10.02 -3.13 1.30
N PRO A 108 -11.00 -4.00 1.56
CA PRO A 108 -12.19 -4.01 0.74
C PRO A 108 -13.02 -2.82 1.21
N LEU A 109 -12.66 -1.64 0.73
CA LEU A 109 -13.56 -0.50 0.73
C LEU A 109 -14.81 -0.89 -0.06
N SER A 110 -14.72 -1.82 -1.03
CA SER A 110 -15.88 -2.50 -1.62
C SER A 110 -16.72 -3.36 -0.65
N GLU A 111 -16.15 -3.90 0.44
CA GLU A 111 -16.94 -4.51 1.53
C GLU A 111 -17.64 -3.42 2.36
N ASN A 112 -17.12 -2.18 2.36
CA ASN A 112 -17.84 -0.98 2.81
C ASN A 112 -18.56 -0.28 1.65
N LYS A 113 -19.54 -0.96 1.06
CA LYS A 113 -20.39 -0.42 -0.01
C LYS A 113 -20.90 1.01 0.23
N PRO A 114 -21.27 1.41 1.47
CA PRO A 114 -21.64 2.80 1.75
C PRO A 114 -20.54 3.81 1.38
N LEU A 115 -19.29 3.59 1.79
CA LEU A 115 -18.20 4.52 1.51
C LEU A 115 -17.89 4.63 0.01
N VAL A 116 -17.86 3.52 -0.72
CA VAL A 116 -17.67 3.55 -2.18
C VAL A 116 -18.82 4.26 -2.88
N SER A 117 -20.05 4.10 -2.41
CA SER A 117 -21.22 4.81 -2.94
C SER A 117 -21.14 6.31 -2.67
N GLU A 118 -20.63 6.71 -1.51
CA GLU A 118 -20.43 8.10 -1.13
C GLU A 118 -19.37 8.79 -2.00
N VAL A 119 -18.25 8.10 -2.26
CA VAL A 119 -17.22 8.60 -3.19
C VAL A 119 -17.76 8.66 -4.62
N ALA A 120 -18.53 7.66 -5.06
CA ALA A 120 -19.18 7.70 -6.37
C ALA A 120 -20.13 8.89 -6.50
N ARG A 121 -20.93 9.17 -5.47
CA ARG A 121 -21.81 10.34 -5.43
C ARG A 121 -21.03 11.64 -5.56
N PHE A 122 -19.94 11.78 -4.81
CA PHE A 122 -19.08 12.98 -4.87
C PHE A 122 -18.60 13.26 -6.29
N PHE A 123 -18.08 12.25 -7.01
CA PHE A 123 -17.66 12.43 -8.40
C PHE A 123 -18.83 12.64 -9.36
N TYR A 124 -19.99 12.04 -9.13
CA TYR A 124 -21.19 12.25 -9.95
C TYR A 124 -21.66 13.72 -9.89
N GLU A 125 -21.61 14.34 -8.72
CA GLU A 125 -22.08 15.70 -8.45
C GLU A 125 -21.15 16.81 -8.97
N MET A 126 -19.94 16.47 -9.43
CA MET A 126 -19.02 17.44 -10.02
C MET A 126 -19.58 18.08 -11.30
N SER A 127 -19.24 19.34 -11.55
CA SER A 127 -19.60 20.04 -12.78
C SER A 127 -18.76 19.56 -13.98
N PRO A 128 -19.17 19.84 -15.23
CA PRO A 128 -18.38 19.51 -16.42
C PRO A 128 -16.98 20.15 -16.43
N GLU A 129 -16.84 21.34 -15.86
CA GLU A 129 -15.55 22.01 -15.69
C GLU A 129 -14.65 21.25 -14.70
N GLN A 130 -15.20 20.87 -13.54
CA GLN A 130 -14.50 20.06 -12.54
C GLN A 130 -14.14 18.67 -13.10
N ASP A 131 -15.01 18.05 -13.88
CA ASP A 131 -14.72 16.79 -14.57
C ASP A 131 -13.55 16.92 -15.55
N SER A 132 -13.43 18.08 -16.21
CA SER A 132 -12.32 18.36 -17.12
C SER A 132 -11.00 18.50 -16.35
N GLU A 133 -11.00 19.18 -15.21
CA GLU A 133 -9.84 19.29 -14.31
C GLU A 133 -9.40 17.92 -13.78
N VAL A 134 -10.35 17.11 -13.29
CA VAL A 134 -10.11 15.73 -12.83
C VAL A 134 -9.52 14.89 -13.96
N LEU A 135 -10.08 15.00 -15.16
CA LEU A 135 -9.63 14.27 -16.34
C LEU A 135 -8.19 14.65 -16.72
N GLU A 136 -7.85 15.93 -16.73
CA GLU A 136 -6.49 16.43 -17.00
C GLU A 136 -5.49 15.83 -16.00
N GLN A 137 -5.80 15.89 -14.70
CA GLN A 137 -4.96 15.31 -13.66
C GLN A 137 -4.83 13.78 -13.77
N LEU A 138 -5.91 13.06 -14.09
CA LEU A 138 -5.85 11.61 -14.32
C LEU A 138 -4.99 11.25 -15.54
N LEU A 139 -5.07 12.05 -16.62
CA LEU A 139 -4.27 11.87 -17.82
C LEU A 139 -2.79 12.19 -17.59
N GLU A 140 -2.48 13.27 -16.86
CA GLU A 140 -1.11 13.59 -16.46
C GLU A 140 -0.51 12.49 -15.58
N ASN A 141 -1.27 12.00 -14.59
CA ASN A 141 -0.84 10.89 -13.74
C ASN A 141 -0.60 9.61 -14.56
N HIS A 142 -1.44 9.35 -15.57
CA HIS A 142 -1.24 8.24 -16.50
C HIS A 142 0.04 8.39 -17.33
N GLN A 143 0.33 9.60 -17.83
CA GLN A 143 1.52 9.91 -18.62
C GLN A 143 2.80 9.82 -17.78
N ARG A 144 2.85 10.49 -16.62
CA ARG A 144 4.02 10.44 -15.73
C ARG A 144 4.37 9.02 -15.31
N ARG A 145 3.38 8.19 -14.97
CA ARG A 145 3.64 6.78 -14.63
C ARG A 145 4.24 5.99 -15.79
N LYS A 146 3.85 6.31 -17.03
CA LYS A 146 4.41 5.67 -18.23
C LYS A 146 5.83 6.15 -18.51
N GLU A 147 6.12 7.43 -18.30
CA GLU A 147 7.46 8.02 -18.46
C GLU A 147 8.43 7.50 -17.39
N ASP A 148 8.01 7.52 -16.12
CA ASP A 148 8.74 6.94 -14.98
C ASP A 148 9.16 5.48 -15.23
N ARG A 149 8.37 4.73 -16.00
CA ARG A 149 8.68 3.36 -16.40
C ARG A 149 9.73 3.31 -17.49
N ASP A 150 9.53 4.10 -18.54
CA ASP A 150 10.41 4.11 -19.71
C ASP A 150 11.83 4.63 -19.36
N GLU A 151 11.97 5.38 -18.25
CA GLU A 151 13.24 5.92 -17.75
C GLU A 151 13.97 5.03 -16.72
N ARG A 152 13.32 4.02 -16.10
CA ARG A 152 13.97 3.19 -15.07
C ARG A 152 14.68 1.99 -15.65
N ASP A 153 16.00 2.01 -15.63
CA ASP A 153 16.83 0.84 -15.94
C ASP A 153 16.65 -0.27 -14.88
N LEU A 154 16.74 -1.53 -15.31
CA LEU A 154 16.66 -2.71 -14.44
C LEU A 154 17.65 -2.65 -13.25
N GLU A 155 18.79 -2.00 -13.44
CA GLU A 155 19.83 -1.84 -12.42
C GLU A 155 19.39 -0.89 -11.30
N ASP A 156 18.67 0.20 -11.63
CA ASP A 156 18.12 1.14 -10.65
C ASP A 156 17.02 0.51 -9.78
N GLN A 157 16.22 -0.38 -10.36
CA GLN A 157 15.20 -1.12 -9.62
C GLN A 157 15.83 -2.06 -8.58
N LYS A 158 16.91 -2.76 -8.96
CA LYS A 158 17.67 -3.64 -8.04
C LYS A 158 18.36 -2.84 -6.93
N ASP A 159 18.88 -1.67 -7.26
CA ASP A 159 19.52 -0.74 -6.32
C ASP A 159 18.52 -0.18 -5.30
N GLY A 160 17.29 0.13 -5.75
CA GLY A 160 16.18 0.56 -4.88
C GLY A 160 15.81 -0.49 -3.84
N ILE A 161 15.72 -1.76 -4.23
CA ILE A 161 15.41 -2.87 -3.33
C ILE A 161 16.45 -3.02 -2.21
N ALA A 162 17.75 -2.99 -2.55
CA ALA A 162 18.83 -3.09 -1.57
C ALA A 162 18.82 -1.92 -0.57
N LYS A 163 18.54 -0.69 -1.04
CA LYS A 163 18.38 0.50 -0.20
C LYS A 163 17.19 0.37 0.75
N THR A 164 16.07 -0.16 0.28
CA THR A 164 14.88 -0.41 1.11
C THR A 164 15.16 -1.44 2.20
N LEU A 165 15.85 -2.54 1.88
CA LEU A 165 16.20 -3.59 2.85
C LEU A 165 17.23 -3.12 3.88
N GLN A 166 18.21 -2.31 3.47
CA GLN A 166 19.13 -1.67 4.41
C GLN A 166 18.37 -0.75 5.38
N THR A 167 17.34 -0.06 4.90
CA THR A 167 16.47 0.79 5.71
C THR A 167 15.68 -0.07 6.70
N ILE A 168 15.14 -1.22 6.27
CA ILE A 168 14.45 -2.18 7.15
C ILE A 168 15.30 -2.58 8.35
N PHE A 169 16.51 -3.08 8.13
CA PHE A 169 17.36 -3.56 9.22
C PHE A 169 17.82 -2.43 10.15
N LYS A 170 18.14 -1.24 9.59
CA LYS A 170 18.43 -0.05 10.41
C LYS A 170 17.26 0.33 11.32
N GLY A 171 16.02 0.15 10.86
CA GLY A 171 14.81 0.41 11.67
C GLY A 171 14.64 -0.55 12.83
N MET A 172 15.15 -1.77 12.72
CA MET A 172 15.20 -2.77 13.79
C MET A 172 16.42 -2.61 14.70
N ASP A 173 17.21 -1.55 14.52
CA ASP A 173 18.48 -1.30 15.23
C ASP A 173 19.54 -2.38 14.96
N VAL A 174 19.50 -2.96 13.76
CA VAL A 174 20.42 -4.00 13.30
C VAL A 174 21.17 -3.55 12.04
N GLY A 175 22.50 -3.65 12.03
CA GLY A 175 23.32 -3.40 10.83
C GLY A 175 23.48 -4.66 9.99
N ARG A 176 23.47 -4.56 8.65
CA ARG A 176 23.87 -5.64 7.72
C ARG A 176 25.11 -5.22 6.94
N SER A 177 26.02 -6.17 6.71
CA SER A 177 27.24 -5.97 5.92
C SER A 177 26.92 -5.85 4.42
N ARG A 178 27.87 -5.34 3.64
CA ARG A 178 27.74 -5.23 2.19
C ARG A 178 27.56 -6.60 1.53
N ASP A 179 28.36 -7.58 1.93
CA ASP A 179 28.32 -8.93 1.37
C ASP A 179 26.95 -9.61 1.60
N GLN A 180 26.35 -9.43 2.78
CA GLN A 180 24.99 -9.92 3.07
C GLN A 180 23.91 -9.27 2.19
N LEU A 181 24.08 -7.99 1.85
CA LEU A 181 23.17 -7.30 0.94
C LEU A 181 23.39 -7.74 -0.52
N ASP A 182 24.61 -8.07 -0.92
CA ASP A 182 24.93 -8.54 -2.27
C ASP A 182 24.44 -10.00 -2.52
N ASP A 183 24.60 -10.91 -1.55
CA ASP A 183 24.06 -12.29 -1.64
C ASP A 183 22.53 -12.29 -1.79
N MET A 184 21.86 -11.37 -1.09
CA MET A 184 20.42 -11.19 -1.18
C MET A 184 19.98 -10.67 -2.56
N ARG A 185 20.74 -9.77 -3.19
CA ARG A 185 20.43 -9.30 -4.56
C ARG A 185 20.36 -10.46 -5.54
N ASN A 186 21.29 -11.42 -5.42
CA ASN A 186 21.29 -12.62 -6.25
C ASN A 186 20.04 -13.50 -6.05
N ILE A 187 19.49 -13.58 -4.83
CA ILE A 187 18.23 -14.32 -4.57
C ILE A 187 17.04 -13.64 -5.27
N LEU A 188 17.08 -12.31 -5.40
CA LEU A 188 16.00 -11.51 -5.97
C LEU A 188 16.10 -11.37 -7.49
N ASP A 189 17.25 -11.72 -8.08
CA ASP A 189 17.47 -11.70 -9.53
C ASP A 189 16.58 -12.71 -10.29
N ASP A 190 16.12 -13.77 -9.62
CA ASP A 190 15.21 -14.78 -10.18
C ASP A 190 13.72 -14.36 -10.18
N ARG A 191 13.42 -13.09 -9.87
CA ARG A 191 12.04 -12.59 -9.84
C ARG A 191 11.54 -12.29 -11.24
N ILE A 192 10.27 -12.61 -11.49
CA ILE A 192 9.63 -12.31 -12.76
C ILE A 192 9.16 -10.86 -12.72
N ASP A 193 9.26 -10.18 -13.86
CA ASP A 193 8.69 -8.84 -14.05
C ASP A 193 7.17 -8.88 -13.85
N LEU A 194 6.77 -8.53 -12.63
CA LEU A 194 5.40 -8.32 -12.19
C LEU A 194 5.06 -6.82 -12.12
N ALA A 195 6.10 -5.97 -12.06
CA ALA A 195 5.99 -4.52 -12.07
C ALA A 195 5.25 -4.07 -13.33
N GLN A 196 5.72 -4.53 -14.50
CA GLN A 196 5.09 -4.21 -15.78
C GLN A 196 3.62 -4.60 -15.85
N GLU A 197 3.27 -5.82 -15.42
CA GLU A 197 1.90 -6.32 -15.54
C GLU A 197 0.93 -5.60 -14.58
N THR A 198 1.42 -5.19 -13.42
CA THR A 198 0.56 -4.45 -12.49
C THR A 198 0.46 -2.99 -12.86
N GLU A 199 1.50 -2.41 -13.46
CA GLU A 199 1.38 -1.12 -14.11
C GLU A 199 0.32 -1.18 -15.21
N ASP A 200 0.36 -2.18 -16.11
CA ASP A 200 -0.68 -2.38 -17.13
C ASP A 200 -2.09 -2.53 -16.52
N HIS A 201 -2.19 -3.20 -15.37
CA HIS A 201 -3.43 -3.28 -14.61
C HIS A 201 -3.89 -1.90 -14.10
N TYR A 202 -3.00 -1.11 -13.50
CA TYR A 202 -3.30 0.26 -13.09
C TYR A 202 -3.67 1.17 -14.26
N LEU A 203 -3.06 0.98 -15.44
CA LEU A 203 -3.43 1.71 -16.65
C LEU A 203 -4.88 1.40 -17.06
N LYS A 204 -5.30 0.11 -17.04
CA LYS A 204 -6.69 -0.29 -17.31
C LYS A 204 -7.67 0.29 -16.30
N VAL A 205 -7.29 0.34 -15.02
CA VAL A 205 -8.10 0.93 -13.96
C VAL A 205 -8.28 2.44 -14.19
N ASN A 206 -7.19 3.17 -14.47
CA ASN A 206 -7.26 4.60 -14.77
C ASN A 206 -8.12 4.87 -16.02
N GLN A 207 -8.03 4.03 -17.05
CA GLN A 207 -8.90 4.12 -18.23
C GLN A 207 -10.39 3.97 -17.87
N ALA A 208 -10.74 3.11 -16.91
CA ALA A 208 -12.11 2.95 -16.45
C ALA A 208 -12.62 4.21 -15.72
N PHE A 209 -11.81 4.82 -14.84
CA PHE A 209 -12.17 6.09 -14.18
C PHE A 209 -12.25 7.27 -15.15
N ILE A 210 -11.35 7.34 -16.13
CA ILE A 210 -11.41 8.32 -17.23
C ILE A 210 -12.72 8.16 -18.01
N ALA A 211 -13.15 6.93 -18.30
CA ALA A 211 -14.41 6.67 -19.00
C ALA A 211 -15.63 7.13 -18.17
N LEU A 212 -15.59 6.91 -16.85
CA LEU A 212 -16.63 7.36 -15.92
C LEU A 212 -16.73 8.89 -15.85
N SER A 213 -15.60 9.59 -15.78
CA SER A 213 -15.56 11.06 -15.79
C SER A 213 -16.13 11.64 -17.09
N LYS A 214 -15.91 10.99 -18.23
CA LYS A 214 -16.46 11.42 -19.54
C LYS A 214 -17.94 11.10 -19.73
N ASP A 215 -18.44 10.06 -19.08
CA ASP A 215 -19.83 9.60 -19.21
C ASP A 215 -20.41 9.21 -17.85
N LYS A 216 -20.97 10.20 -17.16
CA LYS A 216 -21.70 9.99 -15.91
C LYS A 216 -23.04 9.28 -16.09
N GLY A 217 -23.60 9.33 -17.30
CA GLY A 217 -24.96 8.84 -17.61
C GLY A 217 -26.06 9.63 -16.89
N ASP A 218 -27.30 9.18 -17.06
CA ASP A 218 -28.50 9.92 -16.58
C ASP A 218 -28.94 9.56 -15.15
N SER A 219 -28.27 8.61 -14.49
CA SER A 219 -28.66 8.19 -13.14
C SER A 219 -27.47 7.88 -12.24
N LEU A 220 -27.56 8.37 -11.01
CA LEU A 220 -26.59 8.10 -9.95
C LEU A 220 -26.47 6.59 -9.67
N SER A 221 -27.57 5.82 -9.70
CA SER A 221 -27.51 4.38 -9.45
C SER A 221 -26.64 3.65 -10.47
N ALA A 222 -26.84 3.91 -11.77
CA ALA A 222 -26.03 3.29 -12.83
C ALA A 222 -24.57 3.78 -12.79
N TYR A 223 -24.34 5.05 -12.44
CA TYR A 223 -22.99 5.56 -12.22
C TYR A 223 -22.29 4.82 -11.08
N THR A 224 -22.94 4.70 -9.92
CA THR A 224 -22.38 4.03 -8.73
C THR A 224 -22.06 2.56 -9.00
N GLU A 225 -22.87 1.85 -9.79
CA GLU A 225 -22.55 0.47 -10.20
C GLU A 225 -21.27 0.40 -11.04
N ARG A 226 -21.15 1.26 -12.07
CA ARG A 226 -19.96 1.31 -12.92
C ARG A 226 -18.71 1.78 -12.15
N TYR A 227 -18.88 2.75 -11.25
CA TYR A 227 -17.83 3.22 -10.34
C TYR A 227 -17.36 2.11 -9.41
N THR A 228 -18.29 1.37 -8.81
CA THR A 228 -17.98 0.22 -7.95
C THR A 228 -17.24 -0.87 -8.72
N ALA A 229 -17.60 -1.12 -9.99
CA ALA A 229 -16.87 -2.07 -10.83
C ALA A 229 -15.43 -1.62 -11.12
N ALA A 230 -15.22 -0.35 -11.47
CA ALA A 230 -13.88 0.22 -11.65
C ALA A 230 -13.06 0.17 -10.34
N TRP A 231 -13.71 0.42 -9.21
CA TRP A 231 -13.12 0.30 -7.88
C TRP A 231 -12.72 -1.15 -7.55
N GLN A 232 -13.57 -2.12 -7.86
CA GLN A 232 -13.24 -3.54 -7.68
C GLN A 232 -12.06 -3.98 -8.55
N MET A 233 -11.91 -3.41 -9.76
CA MET A 233 -10.73 -3.63 -10.59
C MET A 233 -9.47 -3.06 -9.93
N LEU A 234 -9.53 -1.84 -9.39
CA LEU A 234 -8.43 -1.24 -8.62
C LEU A 234 -8.04 -2.15 -7.46
N GLU A 235 -9.04 -2.63 -6.73
CA GLU A 235 -8.86 -3.48 -5.56
C GLU A 235 -8.27 -4.84 -5.91
N ALA A 236 -8.71 -5.51 -6.99
CA ALA A 236 -8.26 -6.85 -7.36
C ALA A 236 -6.72 -6.99 -7.45
N GLY A 237 -6.02 -5.90 -7.78
CA GLY A 237 -4.57 -5.78 -7.72
C GLY A 237 -3.81 -6.85 -8.51
N ALA A 238 -2.50 -6.95 -8.25
CA ALA A 238 -1.61 -7.89 -8.91
C ALA A 238 -1.89 -9.36 -8.57
N ASN A 239 -2.25 -9.65 -7.31
CA ASN A 239 -2.45 -11.02 -6.81
C ASN A 239 -3.60 -11.74 -7.54
N SER A 240 -4.71 -11.04 -7.77
CA SER A 240 -5.87 -11.63 -8.48
C SER A 240 -5.67 -11.69 -9.99
N ALA A 241 -4.98 -10.70 -10.58
CA ALA A 241 -4.75 -10.63 -12.02
C ALA A 241 -3.62 -11.56 -12.50
N HIS A 242 -2.59 -11.77 -11.67
CA HIS A 242 -1.35 -12.48 -12.03
C HIS A 242 -0.87 -13.45 -10.92
N PRO A 243 -1.70 -14.41 -10.49
CA PRO A 243 -1.47 -15.19 -9.26
C PRO A 243 -0.18 -16.02 -9.28
N VAL A 244 0.23 -16.55 -10.44
CA VAL A 244 1.44 -17.36 -10.58
C VAL A 244 2.70 -16.52 -10.37
N LYS A 245 2.80 -15.39 -11.07
CA LYS A 245 3.95 -14.47 -10.94
C LYS A 245 3.99 -13.83 -9.56
N PHE A 246 2.83 -13.48 -9.03
CA PHE A 246 2.69 -12.98 -7.67
C PHE A 246 3.26 -13.96 -6.65
N LYS A 247 2.85 -15.23 -6.72
CA LYS A 247 3.35 -16.28 -5.83
C LYS A 247 4.87 -16.47 -5.94
N GLN A 248 5.41 -16.52 -7.16
CA GLN A 248 6.86 -16.68 -7.35
C GLN A 248 7.65 -15.51 -6.76
N ASN A 249 7.15 -14.28 -6.93
CA ASN A 249 7.75 -13.08 -6.38
C ASN A 249 7.68 -13.04 -4.85
N ALA A 250 6.57 -13.51 -4.25
CA ALA A 250 6.43 -13.69 -2.81
C ALA A 250 7.40 -14.76 -2.27
N ASP A 251 7.51 -15.91 -2.93
CA ASP A 251 8.43 -16.99 -2.53
C ASP A 251 9.90 -16.52 -2.52
N ASN A 252 10.31 -15.72 -3.50
CA ASN A 252 11.66 -15.16 -3.56
C ASN A 252 11.87 -14.07 -2.49
N GLY A 253 10.85 -13.27 -2.20
CA GLY A 253 10.87 -12.33 -1.08
C GLY A 253 11.03 -13.03 0.28
N TYR A 254 10.36 -14.16 0.48
CA TYR A 254 10.47 -14.98 1.69
C TYR A 254 11.89 -15.51 1.89
N LYS A 255 12.51 -16.04 0.83
CA LYS A 255 13.89 -16.54 0.88
C LYS A 255 14.87 -15.42 1.23
N ALA A 256 14.76 -14.27 0.56
CA ALA A 256 15.66 -13.15 0.75
C ALA A 256 15.61 -12.63 2.19
N ILE A 257 14.42 -12.53 2.78
CA ILE A 257 14.29 -11.99 4.12
C ILE A 257 14.79 -12.93 5.21
N ASN A 258 14.49 -14.21 5.08
CA ASN A 258 14.97 -15.21 6.04
C ASN A 258 16.47 -15.44 5.92
N HIS A 259 17.08 -15.24 4.75
CA HIS A 259 18.54 -15.21 4.63
C HIS A 259 19.14 -14.14 5.55
N LEU A 260 18.57 -12.93 5.57
CA LEU A 260 19.07 -11.87 6.44
C LEU A 260 18.78 -12.14 7.92
N PHE A 261 17.59 -12.65 8.27
CA PHE A 261 17.26 -12.98 9.67
C PHE A 261 18.08 -14.14 10.25
N ALA A 262 18.39 -15.16 9.45
CA ALA A 262 19.19 -16.30 9.88
C ALA A 262 20.59 -15.91 10.37
N THR A 263 21.08 -14.73 9.98
CA THR A 263 22.38 -14.18 10.38
C THR A 263 22.32 -13.32 11.65
N LEU A 264 21.16 -13.21 12.32
CA LEU A 264 21.05 -12.54 13.62
C LEU A 264 21.54 -13.44 14.76
N ASP A 265 22.35 -12.87 15.65
CA ASP A 265 22.66 -13.52 16.92
C ASP A 265 21.49 -13.44 17.92
N ALA A 266 21.62 -14.12 19.07
CA ALA A 266 20.56 -14.19 20.07
C ALA A 266 20.20 -12.81 20.67
N GLU A 267 21.18 -11.93 20.84
CA GLU A 267 20.97 -10.60 21.42
C GLU A 267 20.34 -9.64 20.40
N GLU A 268 20.76 -9.74 19.14
CA GLU A 268 20.16 -9.04 18.00
C GLU A 268 18.70 -9.45 17.80
N ARG A 269 18.36 -10.74 17.92
CA ARG A 269 16.97 -11.22 17.80
C ARG A 269 16.04 -10.62 18.84
N VAL A 270 16.43 -10.67 20.11
CA VAL A 270 15.62 -10.12 21.22
C VAL A 270 15.47 -8.61 21.06
N ARG A 271 16.53 -7.91 20.65
CA ARG A 271 16.48 -6.47 20.40
C ARG A 271 15.56 -6.12 19.24
N ALA A 272 15.68 -6.82 18.12
CA ALA A 272 14.80 -6.63 16.97
C ALA A 272 13.34 -6.87 17.34
N ALA A 273 13.02 -8.01 17.99
CA ALA A 273 11.66 -8.33 18.42
C ALA A 273 11.09 -7.30 19.40
N LYS A 274 11.91 -6.80 20.34
CA LYS A 274 11.50 -5.73 21.26
C LYS A 274 11.14 -4.45 20.51
N VAL A 275 11.99 -4.02 19.58
CA VAL A 275 11.72 -2.83 18.75
C VAL A 275 10.44 -3.03 17.93
N ILE A 276 10.19 -4.24 17.42
CA ILE A 276 8.97 -4.58 16.67
C ILE A 276 7.71 -4.42 17.54
N ARG A 277 7.72 -4.91 18.78
CA ARG A 277 6.59 -4.80 19.73
C ARG A 277 6.32 -3.38 20.20
N GLU A 278 7.34 -2.52 20.26
CA GLU A 278 7.13 -1.09 20.56
C GLU A 278 6.19 -0.41 19.55
N TYR A 279 6.07 -0.93 18.32
CA TYR A 279 5.13 -0.42 17.31
C TYR A 279 3.71 -0.95 17.47
N GLU A 280 3.55 -2.20 17.90
CA GLU A 280 2.24 -2.80 18.20
C GLU A 280 1.46 -1.92 19.20
N GLN A 281 2.11 -1.60 20.31
CA GLN A 281 1.54 -0.74 21.35
C GLN A 281 1.12 0.63 20.79
N PHE A 282 1.94 1.22 19.92
CA PHE A 282 1.63 2.50 19.29
C PHE A 282 0.42 2.42 18.34
N PHE A 283 0.28 1.35 17.55
CA PHE A 283 -0.88 1.17 16.68
C PHE A 283 -2.17 0.98 17.48
N MET A 284 -2.10 0.28 18.61
CA MET A 284 -3.22 0.16 19.53
C MET A 284 -3.57 1.50 20.20
N GLU A 285 -2.56 2.30 20.55
CA GLU A 285 -2.80 3.66 21.06
C GLU A 285 -3.50 4.54 20.00
N LEU A 286 -3.07 4.49 18.73
CA LEU A 286 -3.71 5.20 17.63
C LEU A 286 -5.14 4.71 17.33
N ALA A 287 -5.37 3.40 17.40
CA ALA A 287 -6.70 2.81 17.19
C ALA A 287 -7.72 3.28 18.25
N ASN A 288 -7.24 3.55 19.47
CA ASN A 288 -8.04 3.95 20.61
C ASN A 288 -8.14 5.48 20.83
N GLN A 289 -7.53 6.30 19.97
CA GLN A 289 -7.72 7.75 20.03
C GLN A 289 -9.15 8.11 19.61
N GLU A 290 -9.94 8.65 20.55
CA GLU A 290 -11.24 9.23 20.26
C GLU A 290 -11.09 10.41 19.28
N SER A 291 -11.89 10.40 18.22
CA SER A 291 -12.05 11.49 17.24
C SER A 291 -12.91 12.61 17.80
#